data_AF-A0A920QQ92-F1
#
_entry.id   AF-A0A920QQ92-F1
#
_cell.length_a   1.000
_cell.length_b   1.000
_cell.length_c   1.000
_cell.angle_alpha   90.00
_cell.angle_beta   90.00
_cell.angle_gamma   90.00
#
_symmetry.space_group_name_H-M   'P 1'
#
loop_
_entity.id
_entity.type
_entity.pdbx_description
1 polymer ?
#
loop_
_entity_poly.entity_id
_entity_poly.type
_entity_poly.pdbx_seq_one_letter_code
_entity_poly.pdbx_strand_id
1 'polypeptide(L)'
;MLKTQELAGIDLVSDGELPRFDVSHPETNGMIDYFIRPMGGISTTLTREDLARFAAEQRMRFRAQPAGVVDGPLTGGKHSICRGTGNAFEASPAPTQCSPSPRRTCWPERGSTGITATSVI
;
A
#
# COMPACT_ATOMS: atom_id res chain seq x y z
N MET A 1 -19.21 -4.54 -2.48
CA MET A 1 -19.08 -3.07 -2.55
C MET A 1 -19.43 -2.51 -3.92
N LEU A 2 -18.97 -3.10 -5.02
CA LEU A 2 -19.19 -2.61 -6.39
C LEU A 2 -20.68 -2.35 -6.72
N LYS A 3 -21.58 -3.31 -6.48
CA LYS A 3 -23.00 -3.13 -6.81
C LYS A 3 -23.69 -1.99 -6.06
N THR A 4 -23.25 -1.72 -4.83
CA THR A 4 -23.74 -0.59 -4.05
C THR A 4 -23.36 0.74 -4.70
N GLN A 5 -22.13 0.86 -5.21
CA GLN A 5 -21.67 2.06 -5.93
C GLN A 5 -22.45 2.26 -7.24
N GLU A 6 -22.71 1.18 -7.99
CA GLU A 6 -23.53 1.23 -9.21
C GLU A 6 -24.97 1.68 -8.92
N LEU A 7 -25.62 1.12 -7.90
CA LEU A 7 -26.99 1.48 -7.54
C LEU A 7 -27.10 2.89 -6.94
N ALA A 8 -26.02 3.39 -6.36
CA ALA A 8 -25.92 4.77 -5.88
C ALA A 8 -25.65 5.78 -7.01
N GLY A 9 -25.45 5.32 -8.25
CA GLY A 9 -25.17 6.18 -9.40
C GLY A 9 -23.78 6.81 -9.38
N ILE A 10 -22.78 6.12 -8.81
CA ILE A 10 -21.39 6.61 -8.81
C ILE A 10 -20.78 6.46 -10.21
N ASP A 11 -20.29 7.57 -10.77
CA ASP A 11 -19.75 7.62 -12.14
C ASP A 11 -18.39 6.94 -12.32
N LEU A 12 -17.56 6.90 -11.27
CA LEU A 12 -16.24 6.27 -11.26
C LEU A 12 -16.13 5.36 -10.04
N VAL A 13 -16.14 4.05 -10.27
CA VAL A 13 -16.14 3.07 -9.17
C VAL A 13 -14.72 2.73 -8.70
N SER A 14 -14.59 2.35 -7.43
CA SER A 14 -13.35 1.88 -6.79
C SER A 14 -13.53 0.48 -6.18
N ASP A 15 -12.45 -0.31 -6.10
CA ASP A 15 -12.46 -1.63 -5.45
C ASP A 15 -12.57 -1.52 -3.91
N GLY A 16 -12.43 -0.29 -3.39
CA GLY A 16 -12.52 0.03 -1.97
C GLY A 16 -11.34 -0.49 -1.16
N GLU A 17 -10.22 -0.84 -1.82
CA GLU A 17 -9.02 -1.37 -1.19
C GLU A 17 -9.21 -2.71 -0.45
N LEU A 18 -10.39 -3.34 -0.59
CA LEU A 18 -10.74 -4.60 0.09
C LEU A 18 -9.73 -5.73 -0.12
N PRO A 19 -9.14 -5.92 -1.32
CA PRO A 19 -8.12 -6.96 -1.53
C PRO A 19 -6.82 -6.73 -0.76
N ARG A 20 -6.58 -5.50 -0.29
CA ARG A 20 -5.34 -5.08 0.38
C ARG A 20 -5.52 -4.96 1.90
N PHE A 21 -6.75 -5.12 2.39
CA PHE A 21 -7.04 -5.04 3.82
C PHE A 21 -6.40 -6.20 4.59
N ASP A 22 -5.57 -5.86 5.58
CA ASP A 22 -4.92 -6.82 6.47
C ASP A 22 -5.46 -6.69 7.90
N VAL A 23 -6.13 -7.74 8.39
CA VAL A 23 -6.69 -7.80 9.75
C VAL A 23 -5.59 -7.74 10.82
N SER A 24 -4.37 -8.17 10.50
CA SER A 24 -3.23 -8.10 11.43
C SER A 24 -2.70 -6.68 11.61
N HIS A 25 -3.02 -5.76 10.70
CA HIS A 25 -2.61 -4.35 10.72
C HIS A 25 -3.81 -3.42 10.47
N PRO A 26 -4.82 -3.42 11.36
CA PRO A 26 -6.07 -2.70 11.14
C PRO A 26 -5.91 -1.18 11.15
N GLU A 27 -4.83 -0.69 11.76
CA GLU A 27 -4.59 0.73 12.02
C GLU A 27 -4.15 1.49 10.76
N THR A 28 -3.52 0.78 9.83
CA THR A 28 -3.09 1.27 8.50
C THR A 28 -3.81 0.54 7.36
N ASN A 29 -4.82 -0.28 7.69
CA ASN A 29 -5.55 -1.15 6.77
C ASN A 29 -4.63 -2.06 5.92
N GLY A 30 -3.41 -2.37 6.39
CA GLY A 30 -2.42 -3.13 5.62
C GLY A 30 -1.89 -2.43 4.36
N MET A 31 -2.21 -1.15 4.13
CA MET A 31 -1.83 -0.45 2.90
C MET A 31 -0.34 -0.28 2.74
N ILE A 32 0.37 0.03 3.84
CA ILE A 32 1.83 0.19 3.83
C ILE A 32 2.47 -1.18 3.60
N ASP A 33 2.05 -2.17 4.38
CA ASP A 33 2.49 -3.57 4.35
C ASP A 33 2.37 -4.18 2.96
N TYR A 34 1.26 -3.90 2.27
CA TYR A 34 1.04 -4.31 0.90
C TYR A 34 2.21 -3.88 0.00
N PHE A 35 2.62 -2.60 0.05
CA PHE A 35 3.66 -2.06 -0.84
C PHE A 35 5.08 -2.41 -0.44
N ILE A 36 5.38 -2.54 0.85
CA ILE A 36 6.76 -2.76 1.33
C ILE A 36 7.16 -4.23 1.37
N ARG A 37 6.20 -5.16 1.46
CA ARG A 37 6.46 -6.61 1.45
C ARG A 37 7.32 -7.16 0.30
N PRO A 38 7.22 -6.67 -0.95
CA PRO A 38 8.05 -7.17 -2.06
C PRO A 38 9.36 -6.37 -2.22
N MET A 39 9.56 -5.29 -1.45
CA MET A 39 10.71 -4.41 -1.60
C MET A 39 11.90 -5.04 -0.88
N GLY A 40 13.08 -4.97 -1.48
CA GLY A 40 14.30 -5.35 -0.78
C GLY A 40 14.78 -4.23 0.13
N GLY A 41 15.55 -4.60 1.15
CA GLY A 41 16.04 -3.67 2.19
C GLY A 41 14.99 -3.31 3.24
N ILE A 42 13.83 -3.99 3.25
CA ILE A 42 12.80 -3.85 4.27
C ILE A 42 12.49 -5.23 4.85
N SER A 43 12.67 -5.38 6.17
CA SER A 43 12.17 -6.53 6.92
C SER A 43 10.77 -6.25 7.46
N THR A 44 9.84 -7.16 7.19
CA THR A 44 8.50 -7.18 7.83
C THR A 44 8.44 -8.12 9.04
N THR A 45 9.55 -8.80 9.35
CA THR A 45 9.68 -9.62 10.55
C THR A 45 10.24 -8.74 11.67
N LEU A 46 9.38 -8.39 12.63
CA LEU A 46 9.71 -7.45 13.70
C LEU A 46 10.33 -8.17 14.91
N THR A 47 11.41 -7.62 15.43
CA THR A 47 12.00 -8.07 16.71
C THR A 47 11.37 -7.33 17.90
N ARG A 48 11.63 -7.82 19.12
CA ARG A 48 11.18 -7.12 20.34
C ARG A 48 11.84 -5.75 20.46
N GLU A 49 13.11 -5.65 20.07
CA GLU A 49 13.86 -4.39 20.05
C GLU A 49 13.24 -3.38 19.08
N ASP A 50 12.80 -3.82 17.91
CA ASP A 50 12.15 -2.95 16.92
C ASP A 50 10.83 -2.38 17.44
N LEU A 51 10.02 -3.23 18.09
CA LEU A 51 8.77 -2.81 18.73
C LEU A 51 9.01 -1.82 19.87
N ALA A 52 10.04 -2.04 20.69
CA ALA A 52 10.40 -1.14 21.78
C ALA A 52 10.87 0.23 21.26
N ARG A 53 11.70 0.23 20.22
CA ARG A 53 12.15 1.47 19.54
C ARG A 53 10.96 2.22 18.96
N PHE A 54 10.07 1.51 18.29
CA PHE A 54 8.86 2.09 17.71
C PHE A 54 7.94 2.71 18.76
N ALA A 55 7.69 2.01 19.87
CA ALA A 55 6.84 2.51 20.95
C ALA A 55 7.40 3.77 21.64
N ALA A 56 8.72 3.97 21.61
CA ALA A 56 9.37 5.17 22.13
C ALA A 56 9.17 6.40 21.22
N GLU A 57 8.85 6.21 19.94
CA GLU A 57 8.67 7.31 18.98
C GLU A 57 7.29 7.97 19.11
N GLN A 58 7.25 9.14 19.75
CA GLN A 58 5.99 9.89 19.96
C GLN A 58 5.24 10.22 18.66
N ARG A 59 5.96 10.40 17.54
CA ARG A 59 5.38 10.70 16.22
C ARG A 59 4.58 9.53 15.64
N MET A 60 4.80 8.32 16.15
CA MET A 60 4.27 7.08 15.55
C MET A 60 3.10 6.48 16.34
N ARG A 61 2.56 7.20 17.34
CA ARG A 61 1.47 6.73 18.23
C ARG A 61 0.12 6.48 17.56
N PHE A 62 -0.02 6.75 16.27
CA PHE A 62 -1.26 6.51 15.50
C PHE A 62 -1.42 5.04 15.09
N ARG A 63 -0.43 4.18 15.35
CA ARG A 63 -0.50 2.72 15.16
C ARG A 63 0.31 2.02 16.25
N ALA A 64 -0.05 0.78 16.61
CA ALA A 64 0.62 0.04 17.68
C ALA A 64 1.95 -0.61 17.26
N GLN A 65 2.11 -0.92 15.97
CA GLN A 65 3.31 -1.57 15.45
C GLN A 65 3.73 -0.96 14.11
N PRO A 66 5.01 -1.05 13.77
CA PRO A 66 5.48 -0.62 12.47
C PRO A 66 5.09 -1.61 11.38
N ALA A 67 5.01 -1.13 10.14
CA ALA A 67 4.79 -1.96 8.98
C ALA A 67 6.08 -2.70 8.58
N GLY A 68 7.25 -2.11 8.85
CA GLY A 68 8.53 -2.77 8.60
C GLY A 68 9.73 -1.99 9.12
N VAL A 69 10.91 -2.56 8.94
CA VAL A 69 12.19 -1.96 9.33
C VAL A 69 13.11 -1.94 8.12
N VAL A 70 13.69 -0.78 7.81
CA VAL A 70 14.74 -0.69 6.80
C VAL A 70 16.02 -1.27 7.38
N ASP A 71 16.50 -2.37 6.82
CA ASP A 71 17.72 -3.07 7.25
C ASP A 71 18.87 -2.96 6.24
N GLY A 72 18.61 -2.38 5.06
CA GLY A 72 19.58 -2.18 4.00
C GLY A 72 19.12 -1.22 2.91
N PRO A 73 19.88 -1.10 1.81
CA PRO A 73 19.50 -0.27 0.68
C PRO A 73 18.15 -0.72 0.09
N LEU A 74 17.23 0.24 -0.08
CA LEU A 74 15.91 -0.03 -0.64
C LEU A 74 16.03 -0.43 -2.12
N THR A 75 15.45 -1.58 -2.46
CA THR A 75 15.34 -2.03 -3.85
C THR A 75 13.87 -2.20 -4.26
N GLY A 76 13.62 -2.06 -5.56
CA GLY A 76 12.26 -2.08 -6.09
C GLY A 76 11.57 -3.43 -5.84
N GLY A 77 10.26 -3.36 -5.56
CA GLY A 77 9.40 -4.52 -5.47
C GLY A 77 8.30 -4.49 -6.54
N LYS A 78 7.81 -5.66 -6.95
CA LYS A 78 6.73 -5.77 -7.95
C LYS A 78 5.37 -5.80 -7.26
N HIS A 79 4.71 -4.65 -7.20
CA HIS A 79 3.28 -4.56 -6.91
C HIS A 79 2.58 -3.61 -7.86
N SER A 80 1.29 -3.84 -8.06
CA SER A 80 0.45 -2.96 -8.85
C SER A 80 -0.83 -2.72 -8.08
N ILE A 81 -1.15 -1.44 -7.89
CA ILE A 81 -2.43 -1.00 -7.35
C ILE A 81 -3.57 -1.59 -8.19
N CYS A 82 -3.46 -1.54 -9.52
CA CYS A 82 -4.50 -2.04 -10.40
C CYS A 82 -4.60 -3.57 -10.43
N ARG A 83 -3.51 -4.30 -10.20
CA ARG A 83 -3.53 -5.78 -10.30
C ARG A 83 -4.27 -6.45 -9.14
N GLY A 84 -4.49 -5.73 -8.04
CA GLY A 84 -5.27 -6.22 -6.89
C GLY A 84 -6.79 -6.17 -7.11
N THR A 85 -7.28 -5.43 -8.11
CA THR A 85 -8.72 -5.33 -8.37
C THR A 85 -9.24 -6.67 -8.90
N GLY A 86 -10.14 -7.34 -8.17
CA GLY A 86 -10.65 -8.66 -8.58
C GLY A 86 -11.46 -8.65 -9.88
N ASN A 87 -11.62 -9.81 -10.51
CA ASN A 87 -12.26 -9.99 -11.84
C ASN A 87 -13.65 -9.32 -11.99
N ALA A 88 -14.43 -9.24 -10.89
CA ALA A 88 -15.73 -8.57 -10.90
C ALA A 88 -15.63 -7.06 -11.18
N PHE A 89 -14.49 -6.45 -10.90
CA PHE A 89 -14.22 -5.05 -11.11
C PHE A 89 -13.78 -4.74 -12.54
N GLU A 90 -13.03 -5.65 -13.17
CA GLU A 90 -12.75 -5.60 -14.62
C GLU A 90 -14.02 -5.75 -15.46
N ALA A 91 -15.01 -6.49 -14.95
CA ALA A 91 -16.28 -6.71 -15.63
C ALA A 91 -17.35 -5.63 -15.36
N SER A 92 -17.04 -4.59 -14.55
CA SER A 92 -18.01 -3.52 -14.28
C SER A 92 -18.26 -2.68 -15.53
N PRO A 93 -19.53 -2.34 -15.84
CA PRO A 93 -19.86 -1.47 -16.97
C PRO A 93 -19.48 0.00 -16.71
N ALA A 94 -19.28 0.39 -15.45
CA ALA A 94 -18.82 1.73 -15.07
C ALA A 94 -17.29 1.82 -15.20
N PRO A 95 -16.73 3.00 -15.57
CA PRO A 95 -15.29 3.19 -15.58
C PRO A 95 -14.76 3.02 -14.14
N THR A 96 -13.55 2.47 -14.05
CA THR A 96 -12.93 2.15 -12.76
C THR A 96 -11.69 3.00 -12.51
N GLN A 97 -11.38 3.30 -11.25
CA GLN A 97 -10.15 4.03 -10.88
C GLN A 97 -8.87 3.38 -11.44
N CYS A 98 -8.87 2.06 -11.61
CA CYS A 98 -7.75 1.28 -12.11
C CYS A 98 -7.81 1.00 -13.63
N SER A 99 -8.85 1.49 -14.32
CA SER A 99 -8.95 1.38 -15.78
C SER A 99 -7.82 2.17 -16.45
N PRO A 100 -7.24 1.67 -17.56
CA PRO A 100 -6.21 2.41 -18.26
C PRO A 100 -6.79 3.72 -18.77
N SER A 101 -6.33 4.83 -18.20
CA SER A 101 -6.58 6.16 -18.73
C SER A 101 -6.15 6.20 -20.21
N PRO A 102 -7.01 6.66 -21.14
CA PRO A 102 -6.59 6.91 -22.52
C PRO A 102 -5.54 8.03 -22.63
N ARG A 103 -5.31 8.80 -21.55
CA ARG A 103 -4.25 9.79 -21.44
C ARG A 103 -3.06 9.21 -20.66
N ARG A 104 -2.13 8.61 -21.39
CA ARG A 104 -0.76 8.34 -20.90
C ARG A 104 -0.06 9.69 -20.73
N THR A 105 -0.02 10.19 -19.51
CA THR A 105 1.07 11.10 -19.12
C THR A 105 1.95 10.29 -18.19
N CYS A 106 3.01 9.72 -18.75
CA CYS A 106 4.09 9.15 -17.97
C CYS A 106 4.62 10.26 -17.05
N TRP A 107 4.57 10.04 -15.75
CA TRP A 107 5.33 10.85 -14.81
C TRP A 107 6.82 10.75 -15.18
N PRO A 108 7.56 11.85 -15.29
CA PRO A 108 9.00 11.78 -15.52
C PRO A 108 9.67 11.10 -14.31
N GLU A 109 10.45 10.06 -14.57
CA GLU A 109 11.25 9.35 -13.58
C GLU A 109 12.21 10.35 -12.91
N ARG A 110 11.96 10.68 -11.65
CA ARG A 110 12.94 11.35 -10.80
C ARG A 110 13.81 10.28 -10.15
N GLY A 111 15.12 10.38 -10.37
CA GLY A 111 16.12 9.49 -9.80
C GLY A 111 15.97 9.35 -8.29
N SER A 112 16.01 8.10 -7.83
CA SER A 112 15.96 7.75 -6.41
C SER A 112 17.26 8.15 -5.72
N THR A 113 17.24 9.22 -4.94
CA THR A 113 18.25 9.43 -3.90
C THR A 113 18.06 8.38 -2.81
N GLY A 114 19.08 7.56 -2.59
CA GLY A 114 19.07 6.48 -1.62
C GLY A 114 18.70 6.96 -0.22
N ILE A 115 17.64 6.37 0.34
CA ILE A 115 17.28 6.52 1.74
C ILE A 115 18.14 5.53 2.50
N THR A 116 19.25 5.98 3.07
CA THR A 116 20.04 5.19 4.02
C THR A 116 19.67 5.65 5.42
N ALA A 117 18.70 4.98 6.03
CA ALA A 117 18.46 5.11 7.46
C ALA A 117 17.82 3.82 7.94
N THR A 118 18.44 3.18 8.93
CA THR A 118 17.77 2.18 9.77
C THR A 118 16.60 2.89 10.43
N SER A 119 15.43 2.81 9.82
CA SER A 119 14.24 3.54 10.21
C SER A 119 13.08 2.58 10.22
N VAL A 120 12.24 2.76 11.22
CA VAL A 120 11.05 1.96 11.42
C VAL A 120 9.93 2.63 10.63
N ILE A 121 9.36 1.90 9.66
CA ILE A 121 8.39 2.39 8.66
C ILE A 121 7.00 1.90 8.95
#